data_AF-A0A1D3P7D9-F1
#
_entry.id   AF-A0A1D3P7D9-F1
#
_cell.length_a   1.000
_cell.length_b   1.000
_cell.length_c   1.000
_cell.angle_alpha   90.00
_cell.angle_beta   90.00
_cell.angle_gamma   90.00
#
_symmetry.space_group_name_H-M   'P 1'
#
loop_
_entity.id
_entity.type
_entity.pdbx_description
1 polymer ?
#
loop_
_entity_poly.entity_id
_entity_poly.type
_entity_poly.pdbx_seq_one_letter_code
_entity_poly.pdbx_strand_id
1 'polypeptide(L)'
;MDKQSRTISVKVNGTEAKYEEKKKDEFEWMVVESERPKNVVPFQKTKLVSKEKKRKKWSNTLIAIVATAIVIGTAFGMGMLQLLKGQGATGGSEVTASKQMRNEESKVGGTAEQTPAPKEEKQKAQTGTSLDPMKLFFVQGGIYSSEEKGQAALEEWKGNGGVAALKPSGDKYALVVGIASDEQGINQLMTQYKNDNVSVLKKNWDITDKALLKDDKEVGAFLTKVQPLYTHLAKYASSVQASGKSNAKDIGAIEKEWKAIEKEGKSMKQEEAKKLYMYTSVAVQTVKDGKGDKESLAKLNQVIIDGILSYEKIVSQKVK
;
A
#
# COMPACT_ATOMS: atom_id res chain seq x y z
N MET A 1 -24.29 26.39 55.28
CA MET A 1 -24.99 25.34 54.51
C MET A 1 -24.23 24.04 54.71
N ASP A 2 -24.63 23.29 55.73
CA ASP A 2 -24.17 21.93 56.02
C ASP A 2 -24.56 20.96 54.90
N LYS A 3 -23.62 20.15 54.44
CA LYS A 3 -23.89 19.02 53.55
C LYS A 3 -23.74 17.73 54.36
N GLN A 4 -24.83 17.28 54.95
CA GLN A 4 -24.95 15.95 55.55
C GLN A 4 -24.74 14.88 54.46
N SER A 5 -23.68 14.10 54.60
CA SER A 5 -23.44 12.85 53.86
C SER A 5 -24.48 11.81 54.25
N ARG A 6 -25.23 11.29 53.28
CA ARG A 6 -26.25 10.27 53.47
C ARG A 6 -25.60 8.89 53.54
N THR A 7 -25.60 8.28 54.73
CA THR A 7 -25.18 6.89 54.93
C THR A 7 -26.33 5.96 54.53
N ILE A 8 -26.06 5.02 53.61
CA ILE A 8 -27.02 4.00 53.19
C ILE A 8 -26.64 2.68 53.89
N SER A 9 -27.56 2.13 54.68
CA SER A 9 -27.39 0.84 55.37
C SER A 9 -28.27 -0.21 54.68
N VAL A 10 -27.68 -1.24 54.09
CA VAL A 10 -28.41 -2.38 53.50
C VAL A 10 -28.37 -3.55 54.49
N LYS A 11 -29.55 -4.08 54.85
CA LYS A 11 -29.71 -5.21 55.77
C LYS A 11 -29.94 -6.49 54.98
N VAL A 12 -29.01 -7.44 55.04
CA VAL A 12 -29.22 -8.82 54.56
C VAL A 12 -28.69 -9.78 55.63
N ASN A 13 -29.58 -10.59 56.23
CA ASN A 13 -29.31 -11.69 57.15
C ASN A 13 -28.22 -11.49 58.24
N GLY A 14 -28.47 -10.57 59.17
CA GLY A 14 -28.01 -10.73 60.57
C GLY A 14 -26.50 -10.71 60.85
N THR A 15 -25.66 -10.12 59.99
CA THR A 15 -24.25 -9.85 60.34
C THR A 15 -23.87 -8.46 59.86
N GLU A 16 -23.59 -7.56 60.80
CA GLU A 16 -23.15 -6.18 60.52
C GLU A 16 -21.69 -6.19 60.02
N ALA A 17 -21.48 -5.81 58.76
CA ALA A 17 -20.15 -5.51 58.24
C ALA A 17 -20.05 -4.00 57.98
N LYS A 18 -19.28 -3.32 58.84
CA LYS A 18 -18.98 -1.89 58.77
C LYS A 18 -17.92 -1.67 57.67
N TYR A 19 -18.30 -1.07 56.55
CA TYR A 19 -17.35 -0.68 55.49
C TYR A 19 -16.89 0.77 55.72
N GLU A 20 -15.62 0.94 56.11
CA GLU A 20 -14.92 2.21 56.02
C GLU A 20 -14.08 2.24 54.74
N GLU A 21 -14.28 3.31 53.97
CA GLU A 21 -13.62 3.60 52.71
C GLU A 21 -12.14 3.97 52.97
N LYS A 22 -11.22 3.03 52.74
CA LYS A 22 -9.78 3.34 52.74
C LYS A 22 -9.37 3.93 51.39
N LYS A 23 -9.10 5.23 51.39
CA LYS A 23 -8.20 5.86 50.42
C LYS A 23 -6.85 5.15 50.46
N LYS A 24 -6.43 4.59 49.33
CA LYS A 24 -5.04 4.18 49.09
C LYS A 24 -4.44 5.15 48.07
N ASP A 25 -3.55 5.99 48.59
CA ASP A 25 -2.20 6.23 48.09
C ASP A 25 -2.00 6.25 46.58
N GLU A 26 -1.93 7.48 46.06
CA GLU A 26 -0.83 7.98 45.22
C GLU A 26 -0.02 6.92 44.46
N PHE A 27 -0.56 6.46 43.33
CA PHE A 27 0.26 5.92 42.25
C PHE A 27 0.99 7.07 41.56
N GLU A 28 2.20 7.33 42.02
CA GLU A 28 3.18 8.15 41.33
C GLU A 28 3.57 7.43 40.03
N TRP A 29 3.03 7.90 38.90
CA TRP A 29 3.43 7.42 37.58
C TRP A 29 4.87 7.82 37.32
N MET A 30 5.84 6.94 37.65
CA MET A 30 7.17 7.03 37.06
C MET A 30 7.06 6.66 35.58
N VAL A 31 6.93 7.69 34.75
CA VAL A 31 7.21 7.61 33.32
C VAL A 31 8.71 7.32 33.20
N VAL A 32 9.06 6.06 32.92
CA VAL A 32 10.39 5.74 32.42
C VAL A 32 10.50 6.38 31.03
N GLU A 33 11.13 7.55 30.98
CA GLU A 33 11.57 8.19 29.74
C GLU A 33 12.58 7.26 29.07
N SER A 34 12.07 6.44 28.14
CA SER A 34 12.91 5.66 27.26
C SER A 34 13.58 6.61 26.27
N GLU A 35 14.86 6.86 26.52
CA GLU A 35 15.75 7.58 25.61
C GLU A 35 15.66 6.97 24.21
N ARG A 36 15.10 7.74 23.27
CA ARG A 36 14.98 7.34 21.87
C ARG A 36 16.36 7.35 21.23
N PRO A 37 16.85 6.26 20.62
CA PRO A 37 17.99 6.36 19.73
C PRO A 37 17.59 7.21 18.52
N LYS A 38 18.14 8.43 18.47
CA LYS A 38 18.11 9.37 17.34
C LYS A 38 18.84 8.77 16.14
N ASN A 39 18.18 7.89 15.40
CA ASN A 39 18.49 7.70 13.99
C ASN A 39 17.26 7.14 13.23
N VAL A 40 16.31 8.02 13.01
CA VAL A 40 15.31 7.86 11.94
C VAL A 40 15.53 9.04 11.00
N VAL A 41 15.71 8.75 9.71
CA VAL A 41 15.65 9.77 8.69
C VAL A 41 14.29 10.48 8.84
N PRO A 42 14.27 11.78 9.18
CA PRO A 42 13.01 12.45 9.42
C PRO A 42 12.27 12.56 8.09
N PHE A 43 11.00 12.14 8.07
CA PHE A 43 10.06 12.61 7.05
C PHE A 43 10.07 14.13 7.12
N GLN A 44 10.75 14.78 6.18
CA GLN A 44 10.78 16.24 6.12
C GLN A 44 9.41 16.73 5.66
N LYS A 45 8.49 16.86 6.60
CA LYS A 45 7.45 17.88 6.50
C LYS A 45 8.16 19.21 6.71
N THR A 46 8.46 19.94 5.63
CA THR A 46 8.82 21.35 5.75
C THR A 46 7.69 22.04 6.50
N LYS A 47 7.93 22.36 7.78
CA LYS A 47 7.04 23.22 8.57
C LYS A 47 6.80 24.48 7.75
N LEU A 48 5.55 24.74 7.39
CA LEU A 48 5.12 26.00 6.81
C LEU A 48 5.25 27.08 7.89
N VAL A 49 6.46 27.62 8.02
CA VAL A 49 6.64 28.95 8.58
C VAL A 49 6.01 29.90 7.57
N SER A 50 4.96 30.60 8.01
CA SER A 50 4.36 31.71 7.27
C SER A 50 5.48 32.66 6.81
N LYS A 51 5.81 32.61 5.52
CA LYS A 51 6.74 33.56 4.91
C LYS A 51 5.91 34.70 4.34
N GLU A 52 5.99 35.84 5.02
CA GLU A 52 5.68 37.13 4.42
C GLU A 52 6.38 37.26 3.06
N LYS A 53 5.63 37.69 2.05
CA LYS A 53 6.12 37.89 0.68
C LYS A 53 7.13 39.04 0.65
N LYS A 54 8.42 38.73 0.81
CA LYS A 54 9.49 39.63 0.34
C LYS A 54 9.77 39.36 -1.14
N ARG A 55 9.50 40.37 -1.96
CA ARG A 55 9.80 40.40 -3.40
C ARG A 55 11.30 40.10 -3.62
N LYS A 56 11.58 39.02 -4.34
CA LYS A 56 12.92 38.49 -4.58
C LYS A 56 13.55 39.27 -5.73
N LYS A 57 14.58 40.10 -5.46
CA LYS A 57 15.50 40.60 -6.48
C LYS A 57 16.26 39.39 -7.03
N TRP A 58 16.16 39.14 -8.33
CA TRP A 58 16.88 38.08 -9.02
C TRP A 58 18.37 38.44 -9.02
N SER A 59 19.21 37.64 -8.36
CA SER A 59 20.63 37.91 -8.23
C SER A 59 21.38 37.51 -9.49
N ASN A 60 22.24 38.40 -9.99
CA ASN A 60 23.16 38.20 -11.13
C ASN A 60 24.07 36.96 -10.97
N THR A 61 24.11 36.36 -9.78
CA THR A 61 24.80 35.09 -9.48
C THR A 61 24.24 33.89 -10.26
N LEU A 62 22.93 33.81 -10.49
CA LEU A 62 22.35 32.70 -11.26
C LEU A 62 22.70 32.79 -12.75
N ILE A 63 22.78 34.01 -13.28
CA ILE A 63 23.20 34.26 -14.67
C ILE A 63 24.69 33.90 -14.84
N ALA A 64 25.53 34.22 -13.84
CA ALA A 64 26.94 33.85 -13.85
C ALA A 64 27.17 32.33 -13.77
N ILE A 65 26.38 31.59 -12.99
CA ILE A 65 26.48 30.12 -12.90
C ILE A 65 26.12 29.47 -14.25
N VAL A 66 25.06 29.95 -14.90
CA VAL A 66 24.64 29.43 -16.21
C VAL A 66 25.68 29.72 -17.29
N ALA A 67 26.28 30.91 -17.29
CA ALA A 67 27.34 31.26 -18.24
C ALA A 67 28.58 30.36 -18.08
N THR A 68 29.02 30.11 -16.85
CA THR A 68 30.18 29.23 -16.60
C THR A 68 29.90 27.77 -16.99
N ALA A 69 28.69 27.27 -16.75
CA ALA A 69 28.29 25.92 -17.14
C ALA A 69 28.27 25.72 -18.66
N ILE A 70 27.85 26.74 -19.43
CA ILE A 70 27.88 26.71 -20.89
C ILE A 70 29.33 26.60 -21.38
N VAL A 71 30.25 27.43 -20.86
CA VAL A 71 31.67 27.43 -21.27
C VAL A 71 32.32 26.06 -21.01
N ILE A 72 32.13 25.49 -19.82
CA ILE A 72 32.66 24.16 -19.47
C ILE A 72 32.03 23.05 -20.33
N GLY A 73 30.71 23.13 -20.56
CA GLY A 73 29.99 22.18 -21.41
C GLY A 73 30.44 22.18 -22.86
N THR A 74 30.70 23.37 -23.45
CA THR A 74 31.25 23.47 -24.80
C THR A 74 32.68 22.97 -24.91
N ALA A 75 33.56 23.25 -23.94
CA ALA A 75 34.94 22.74 -23.96
C ALA A 75 34.98 21.21 -23.87
N PHE A 76 34.15 20.62 -23.01
CA PHE A 76 34.05 19.17 -22.87
C PHE A 76 33.40 18.51 -24.10
N GLY A 77 32.35 19.12 -24.65
CA GLY A 77 31.69 18.64 -25.87
C GLY A 77 32.60 18.69 -27.11
N MET A 78 33.42 19.74 -27.25
CA MET A 78 34.39 19.86 -28.35
C MET A 78 35.54 18.84 -28.20
N GLY A 79 35.99 18.57 -26.98
CA GLY A 79 36.99 17.54 -26.69
C GLY A 79 36.53 16.13 -27.08
N MET A 80 35.26 15.79 -26.80
CA MET A 80 34.69 14.49 -27.16
C MET A 80 34.54 14.31 -28.68
N LEU A 81 34.20 15.39 -29.41
CA LEU A 81 34.13 15.39 -30.87
C LEU A 81 35.50 15.21 -31.53
N GLN A 82 36.57 15.74 -30.93
CA GLN A 82 37.95 15.54 -31.40
C GLN A 82 38.43 14.12 -31.14
N LEU A 83 38.02 13.48 -30.04
CA LEU A 83 38.31 12.06 -29.78
C LEU A 83 37.60 11.11 -30.74
N LEU A 84 36.36 11.43 -31.14
CA LEU A 84 35.60 10.64 -32.12
C LEU A 84 36.05 10.89 -33.57
N LYS A 85 36.62 12.06 -33.88
CA LYS A 85 37.22 12.38 -35.19
C LYS A 85 38.72 12.08 -35.29
N GLY A 86 39.37 11.74 -34.18
CA GLY A 86 40.80 11.49 -34.07
C GLY A 86 41.24 10.05 -34.34
N GLN A 87 40.33 9.15 -34.71
CA GLN A 87 40.65 7.76 -35.10
C GLN A 87 40.09 7.45 -36.50
N GLY A 88 40.41 8.30 -37.48
CA GLY A 88 39.90 8.14 -38.83
C GLY A 88 40.49 9.10 -39.86
N ALA A 89 41.82 9.22 -39.91
CA ALA A 89 42.48 9.87 -41.04
C ALA A 89 43.94 9.43 -41.21
N THR A 90 44.18 8.19 -41.65
CA THR A 90 45.24 7.90 -42.64
C THR A 90 44.98 6.54 -43.30
N GLY A 91 44.72 6.54 -44.61
CA GLY A 91 45.12 5.45 -45.51
C GLY A 91 44.09 4.38 -45.86
N GLY A 92 43.46 4.53 -47.04
CA GLY A 92 43.46 3.48 -48.06
C GLY A 92 42.20 2.62 -48.25
N SER A 93 41.72 2.64 -49.50
CA SER A 93 40.85 1.67 -50.20
C SER A 93 39.41 1.48 -49.71
N GLU A 94 38.42 1.99 -50.46
CA GLU A 94 37.84 1.39 -51.68
C GLU A 94 36.73 0.37 -51.33
N VAL A 95 35.48 0.79 -51.62
CA VAL A 95 34.35 0.02 -52.18
C VAL A 95 33.98 -1.26 -51.41
N THR A 96 32.74 -1.48 -50.94
CA THR A 96 31.62 -1.86 -51.79
C THR A 96 30.32 -1.90 -50.97
N ALA A 97 29.24 -1.43 -51.59
CA ALA A 97 27.87 -1.65 -51.15
C ALA A 97 27.36 -3.04 -51.55
N SER A 98 26.62 -3.73 -50.66
CA SER A 98 25.57 -4.70 -51.04
C SER A 98 24.90 -5.26 -49.76
N LYS A 99 23.64 -4.93 -49.46
CA LYS A 99 22.37 -5.56 -49.90
C LYS A 99 21.90 -6.74 -49.03
N GLN A 100 20.96 -6.41 -48.14
CA GLN A 100 19.70 -7.07 -47.79
C GLN A 100 19.30 -8.42 -48.47
N MET A 101 18.97 -9.43 -47.64
CA MET A 101 17.86 -10.42 -47.74
C MET A 101 18.00 -11.42 -46.56
N ARG A 102 17.11 -11.55 -45.56
CA ARG A 102 15.74 -12.12 -45.46
C ARG A 102 15.60 -13.59 -45.91
N ASN A 103 15.44 -14.46 -44.88
CA ASN A 103 14.76 -15.77 -44.73
C ASN A 103 14.63 -16.73 -45.93
N GLU A 104 14.99 -18.01 -45.76
CA GLU A 104 14.08 -19.11 -45.34
C GLU A 104 14.81 -20.45 -45.09
N GLU A 105 14.41 -21.10 -43.98
CA GLU A 105 14.24 -22.53 -43.67
C GLU A 105 15.06 -23.66 -44.35
N SER A 106 15.82 -24.45 -43.56
CA SER A 106 15.58 -25.91 -43.34
C SER A 106 16.75 -26.67 -42.68
N LYS A 107 16.50 -27.14 -41.45
CA LYS A 107 16.60 -28.53 -40.95
C LYS A 107 17.96 -29.29 -40.76
N VAL A 108 18.07 -29.83 -39.52
CA VAL A 108 18.65 -31.12 -39.04
C VAL A 108 20.02 -31.13 -38.34
N GLY A 109 19.98 -31.53 -37.05
CA GLY A 109 20.99 -32.29 -36.29
C GLY A 109 22.14 -31.47 -35.70
N GLY A 110 22.56 -31.57 -34.44
CA GLY A 110 22.30 -32.46 -33.32
C GLY A 110 23.45 -32.28 -32.30
N THR A 111 23.21 -32.64 -31.03
CA THR A 111 24.18 -32.68 -29.89
C THR A 111 24.35 -31.34 -29.15
N ALA A 112 23.56 -31.03 -28.12
CA ALA A 112 23.54 -31.57 -26.75
C ALA A 112 24.78 -31.19 -25.93
N GLU A 113 24.65 -30.13 -25.13
CA GLU A 113 25.46 -29.92 -23.93
C GLU A 113 24.52 -29.63 -22.75
N GLN A 114 24.49 -30.59 -21.83
CA GLN A 114 23.69 -30.59 -20.61
C GLN A 114 24.35 -29.67 -19.58
N THR A 115 23.62 -28.72 -19.04
CA THR A 115 23.94 -28.09 -17.73
C THR A 115 22.88 -28.54 -16.73
N PRO A 116 23.25 -29.03 -15.52
CA PRO A 116 22.32 -29.71 -14.63
C PRO A 116 21.38 -28.73 -13.91
N ALA A 117 20.08 -29.02 -13.97
CA ALA A 117 19.08 -28.40 -13.12
C ALA A 117 19.28 -28.81 -11.64
N PRO A 118 19.08 -27.90 -10.66
CA PRO A 118 19.02 -28.27 -9.26
C PRO A 118 17.86 -29.23 -9.00
N LYS A 119 18.16 -30.32 -8.29
CA LYS A 119 17.19 -31.33 -7.84
C LYS A 119 16.06 -30.68 -7.05
N GLU A 120 14.85 -30.74 -7.61
CA GLU A 120 13.62 -30.65 -6.84
C GLU A 120 13.55 -31.84 -5.89
N GLU A 121 13.70 -31.55 -4.59
CA GLU A 121 13.20 -32.44 -3.55
C GLU A 121 11.68 -32.56 -3.72
N LYS A 122 11.23 -33.80 -3.94
CA LYS A 122 9.83 -34.23 -3.96
C LYS A 122 9.08 -33.72 -2.72
N GLN A 123 8.49 -32.53 -2.80
CA GLN A 123 7.31 -32.21 -2.03
C GLN A 123 6.12 -32.91 -2.69
N LYS A 124 5.40 -33.69 -1.88
CA LYS A 124 4.10 -34.28 -2.22
C LYS A 124 3.28 -33.30 -3.05
N ALA A 125 3.04 -33.62 -4.32
CA ALA A 125 2.15 -32.85 -5.18
C ALA A 125 0.76 -32.86 -4.53
N GLN A 126 0.39 -31.75 -3.89
CA GLN A 126 -0.97 -31.52 -3.46
C GLN A 126 -1.75 -30.97 -4.65
N THR A 127 -2.80 -31.67 -5.01
CA THR A 127 -3.76 -31.32 -6.05
C THR A 127 -4.64 -30.17 -5.56
N GLY A 128 -4.41 -28.98 -6.09
CA GLY A 128 -5.28 -27.83 -5.96
C GLY A 128 -4.99 -26.83 -7.07
N THR A 129 -6.02 -26.19 -7.59
CA THR A 129 -5.91 -25.15 -8.62
C THR A 129 -5.76 -23.78 -7.94
N SER A 130 -5.03 -22.86 -8.56
CA SER A 130 -4.90 -21.47 -8.09
C SER A 130 -6.08 -20.62 -8.55
N LEU A 131 -6.53 -19.69 -7.70
CA LEU A 131 -7.38 -18.55 -8.10
C LEU A 131 -6.67 -17.66 -9.12
N ASP A 132 -7.45 -16.90 -9.89
CA ASP A 132 -6.91 -15.92 -10.83
C ASP A 132 -6.22 -14.77 -10.07
N PRO A 133 -5.05 -14.29 -10.52
CA PRO A 133 -4.34 -13.22 -9.83
C PRO A 133 -5.17 -11.93 -9.71
N MET A 134 -5.20 -11.35 -8.51
CA MET A 134 -5.78 -10.04 -8.29
C MET A 134 -4.70 -8.98 -8.50
N LYS A 135 -4.92 -8.08 -9.45
CA LYS A 135 -3.99 -7.02 -9.81
C LYS A 135 -4.54 -5.67 -9.38
N LEU A 136 -3.80 -4.99 -8.52
CA LEU A 136 -4.13 -3.66 -8.01
C LEU A 136 -2.88 -2.77 -8.04
N PHE A 137 -3.08 -1.49 -7.74
CA PHE A 137 -2.00 -0.55 -7.48
C PHE A 137 -2.12 -0.03 -6.05
N PHE A 138 -0.98 0.28 -5.45
CA PHE A 138 -0.96 0.97 -4.16
C PHE A 138 0.06 2.09 -4.11
N VAL A 139 -0.22 3.02 -3.22
CA VAL A 139 0.67 4.12 -2.85
C VAL A 139 1.48 3.69 -1.64
N GLN A 140 2.79 3.64 -1.79
CA GLN A 140 3.75 3.37 -0.72
C GLN A 140 4.19 4.68 -0.08
N GLY A 141 3.86 4.88 1.20
CA GLY A 141 4.31 6.01 2.02
C GLY A 141 5.69 5.82 2.67
N GLY A 142 6.18 4.58 2.73
CA GLY A 142 7.50 4.25 3.29
C GLY A 142 7.78 2.75 3.24
N ILE A 143 9.05 2.37 3.44
CA ILE A 143 9.47 0.99 3.63
C ILE A 143 10.41 0.90 4.83
N TYR A 144 10.17 -0.07 5.70
CA TYR A 144 10.81 -0.19 7.00
C TYR A 144 11.46 -1.55 7.16
N SER A 145 12.60 -1.60 7.84
CA SER A 145 13.38 -2.82 8.05
C SER A 145 12.83 -3.73 9.14
N SER A 146 11.90 -3.24 9.97
CA SER A 146 11.29 -4.01 11.05
C SER A 146 9.83 -3.62 11.25
N GLU A 147 9.07 -4.52 11.87
CA GLU A 147 7.66 -4.33 12.12
C GLU A 147 7.42 -3.16 13.07
N GLU A 148 8.24 -3.03 14.12
CA GLU A 148 8.09 -1.98 15.13
C GLU A 148 8.26 -0.59 14.53
N LYS A 149 9.25 -0.43 13.63
CA LYS A 149 9.45 0.82 12.90
C LYS A 149 8.30 1.11 11.95
N GLY A 150 7.80 0.08 11.27
CA GLY A 150 6.63 0.17 10.40
C GLY A 150 5.38 0.58 11.16
N GLN A 151 5.16 0.00 12.34
CA GLN A 151 4.03 0.30 13.21
C GLN A 151 4.12 1.72 13.76
N ALA A 152 5.30 2.16 14.22
CA ALA A 152 5.49 3.55 14.66
C ALA A 152 5.17 4.56 13.54
N ALA A 153 5.59 4.28 12.31
CA ALA A 153 5.28 5.12 11.16
C ALA A 153 3.79 5.06 10.76
N LEU A 154 3.14 3.91 10.93
CA LEU A 154 1.70 3.75 10.74
C LEU A 154 0.91 4.63 11.72
N GLU A 155 1.27 4.60 13.01
CA GLU A 155 0.65 5.44 14.04
C GLU A 155 0.91 6.93 13.77
N GLU A 156 2.12 7.31 13.35
CA GLU A 156 2.42 8.69 12.95
C GLU A 156 1.57 9.13 11.75
N TRP A 157 1.42 8.28 10.74
CA TRP A 157 0.61 8.58 9.56
C TRP A 157 -0.86 8.77 9.91
N LYS A 158 -1.41 7.86 10.73
CA LYS A 158 -2.79 7.93 11.22
C LYS A 158 -3.02 9.14 12.14
N GLY A 159 -2.07 9.46 13.01
CA GLY A 159 -2.10 10.65 13.86
C GLY A 159 -2.12 11.96 13.07
N ASN A 160 -1.63 11.94 11.82
CA ASN A 160 -1.73 13.07 10.90
C ASN A 160 -3.04 13.09 10.08
N GLY A 161 -4.01 12.25 10.42
CA GLY A 161 -5.30 12.13 9.72
C GLY A 161 -5.23 11.33 8.41
N GLY A 162 -4.14 10.60 8.18
CA GLY A 162 -3.95 9.76 7.00
C GLY A 162 -4.54 8.36 7.19
N VAL A 163 -4.92 7.74 6.08
CA VAL A 163 -5.26 6.32 6.00
C VAL A 163 -4.00 5.54 5.73
N ALA A 164 -3.77 4.45 6.46
CA ALA A 164 -2.65 3.56 6.18
C ALA A 164 -2.80 2.16 6.79
N ALA A 165 -2.06 1.21 6.23
CA ALA A 165 -1.81 -0.09 6.83
C ALA A 165 -0.38 -0.56 6.56
N LEU A 166 0.10 -1.48 7.38
CA LEU A 166 1.42 -2.08 7.23
C LEU A 166 1.30 -3.40 6.46
N LYS A 167 2.05 -3.51 5.36
CA LYS A 167 2.10 -4.70 4.51
C LYS A 167 3.47 -5.36 4.60
N PRO A 168 3.57 -6.66 4.93
CA PRO A 168 4.80 -7.42 4.76
C PRO A 168 5.24 -7.44 3.29
N SER A 169 6.53 -7.19 3.05
CA SER A 169 7.15 -7.12 1.73
C SER A 169 8.54 -7.74 1.79
N GLY A 170 8.58 -9.08 1.74
CA GLY A 170 9.81 -9.84 1.94
C GLY A 170 10.29 -9.75 3.38
N ASP A 171 11.51 -9.27 3.59
CA ASP A 171 12.16 -9.00 4.88
C ASP A 171 11.80 -7.61 5.45
N LYS A 172 10.96 -6.85 4.75
CA LYS A 172 10.63 -5.46 5.07
C LYS A 172 9.14 -5.27 5.21
N TYR A 173 8.77 -4.07 5.67
CA TYR A 173 7.38 -3.67 5.90
C TYR A 173 7.08 -2.40 5.13
N ALA A 174 6.16 -2.47 4.17
CA ALA A 174 5.73 -1.33 3.38
C ALA A 174 4.52 -0.66 4.03
N LEU A 175 4.55 0.66 4.15
CA LEU A 175 3.39 1.44 4.57
C LEU A 175 2.53 1.75 3.34
N VAL A 176 1.38 1.09 3.28
CA VAL A 176 0.37 1.28 2.24
C VAL A 176 -0.54 2.42 2.67
N VAL A 177 -0.62 3.49 1.87
CA VAL A 177 -1.38 4.71 2.22
C VAL A 177 -2.56 4.99 1.29
N GLY A 178 -2.66 4.24 0.18
CA GLY A 178 -3.77 4.33 -0.76
C GLY A 178 -3.76 3.16 -1.73
N ILE A 179 -4.91 2.84 -2.30
CA ILE A 179 -5.10 1.74 -3.25
C ILE A 179 -5.96 2.21 -4.41
N ALA A 180 -5.69 1.70 -5.61
CA ALA A 180 -6.58 1.82 -6.76
C ALA A 180 -6.58 0.52 -7.56
N SER A 181 -7.68 0.26 -8.29
CA SER A 181 -7.79 -0.89 -9.18
C SER A 181 -7.30 -0.64 -10.60
N ASP A 182 -7.03 0.62 -10.98
CA ASP A 182 -6.55 0.98 -12.30
C ASP A 182 -5.52 2.13 -12.30
N GLU A 183 -4.86 2.31 -13.43
CA GLU A 183 -3.84 3.34 -13.65
C GLU A 183 -4.41 4.77 -13.47
N GLN A 184 -5.67 4.99 -13.82
CA GLN A 184 -6.28 6.32 -13.68
C GLN A 184 -6.42 6.69 -12.20
N GLY A 185 -6.98 5.79 -11.39
CA GLY A 185 -7.17 6.01 -9.95
C GLY A 185 -5.85 6.19 -9.21
N ILE A 186 -4.82 5.38 -9.52
CA ILE A 186 -3.53 5.52 -8.84
C ILE A 186 -2.80 6.82 -9.22
N ASN A 187 -2.88 7.25 -10.48
CA ASN A 187 -2.23 8.48 -10.91
C ASN A 187 -2.92 9.72 -10.32
N GLN A 188 -4.25 9.65 -10.10
CA GLN A 188 -4.98 10.67 -9.32
C GLN A 188 -4.49 10.73 -7.87
N LEU A 189 -4.35 9.58 -7.20
CA LEU A 189 -3.80 9.50 -5.84
C LEU A 189 -2.38 10.07 -5.76
N MET A 190 -1.51 9.69 -6.69
CA MET A 190 -0.13 10.21 -6.78
C MET A 190 -0.09 11.73 -6.96
N THR A 191 -0.99 12.28 -7.79
CA THR A 191 -1.11 13.72 -8.00
C THR A 191 -1.58 14.44 -6.74
N GLN A 192 -2.54 13.86 -6.00
CA GLN A 192 -3.01 14.41 -4.74
C GLN A 192 -1.87 14.47 -3.71
N TYR A 193 -1.14 13.38 -3.48
CA TYR A 193 -0.02 13.38 -2.53
C TYR A 193 1.08 14.36 -2.94
N LYS A 194 1.35 14.50 -4.25
CA LYS A 194 2.29 15.52 -4.76
C LYS A 194 1.82 16.93 -4.43
N ASN A 195 0.53 17.24 -4.60
CA ASN A 195 -0.05 18.54 -4.24
C ASN A 195 0.01 18.81 -2.73
N ASP A 196 -0.15 17.76 -1.93
CA ASP A 196 -0.03 17.81 -0.47
C ASP A 196 1.44 17.87 0.01
N ASN A 197 2.41 17.92 -0.91
CA ASN A 197 3.86 17.88 -0.64
C ASN A 197 4.29 16.62 0.15
N VAL A 198 3.61 15.50 -0.08
CA VAL A 198 3.91 14.21 0.53
C VAL A 198 4.63 13.33 -0.49
N SER A 199 5.84 12.90 -0.14
CA SER A 199 6.62 11.99 -0.98
C SER A 199 6.08 10.57 -0.86
N VAL A 200 5.59 10.02 -1.97
CA VAL A 200 5.05 8.66 -2.05
C VAL A 200 5.49 7.99 -3.35
N LEU A 201 5.37 6.66 -3.42
CA LEU A 201 5.69 5.88 -4.62
C LEU A 201 4.48 5.06 -5.08
N LYS A 202 4.25 4.99 -6.39
CA LYS A 202 3.34 4.03 -7.00
C LYS A 202 3.99 2.64 -7.02
N LYS A 203 3.25 1.62 -6.64
CA LYS A 203 3.64 0.21 -6.74
C LYS A 203 2.49 -0.66 -7.25
N ASN A 204 2.84 -1.74 -7.94
CA ASN A 204 1.87 -2.77 -8.31
C ASN A 204 1.69 -3.74 -7.14
N TRP A 205 0.48 -4.26 -7.00
CA TRP A 205 0.12 -5.27 -6.04
C TRP A 205 -0.51 -6.45 -6.76
N ASP A 206 0.32 -7.43 -7.06
CA ASP A 206 -0.09 -8.68 -7.70
C ASP A 206 -0.27 -9.74 -6.62
N ILE A 207 -1.52 -9.99 -6.23
CA ILE A 207 -1.88 -11.00 -5.24
C ILE A 207 -2.18 -12.30 -5.97
N THR A 208 -1.44 -13.35 -5.63
CA THR A 208 -1.54 -14.68 -6.24
C THR A 208 -1.92 -15.71 -5.19
N ASP A 209 -2.68 -16.71 -5.59
CA ASP A 209 -3.11 -17.79 -4.71
C ASP A 209 -2.04 -18.87 -4.59
N LYS A 210 -1.14 -18.65 -3.62
CA LYS A 210 -0.07 -19.58 -3.26
C LYS A 210 -0.58 -20.75 -2.43
N ALA A 211 -1.78 -20.62 -1.85
CA ALA A 211 -2.44 -21.63 -1.05
C ALA A 211 -3.22 -22.65 -1.90
N LEU A 212 -3.43 -22.38 -3.20
CA LEU A 212 -4.14 -23.24 -4.17
C LEU A 212 -5.57 -23.54 -3.73
N LEU A 213 -6.29 -22.48 -3.35
CA LEU A 213 -7.61 -22.55 -2.73
C LEU A 213 -8.76 -22.59 -3.73
N LYS A 214 -8.53 -22.54 -5.05
CA LYS A 214 -9.64 -22.47 -6.02
C LYS A 214 -10.63 -23.61 -5.91
N ASP A 215 -10.16 -24.81 -5.59
CA ASP A 215 -11.00 -26.01 -5.47
C ASP A 215 -11.60 -26.19 -4.07
N ASP A 216 -11.27 -25.30 -3.12
CA ASP A 216 -11.89 -25.28 -1.80
C ASP A 216 -13.36 -24.80 -1.91
N LYS A 217 -14.28 -25.66 -1.46
CA LYS A 217 -15.72 -25.44 -1.62
C LYS A 217 -16.27 -24.28 -0.77
N GLU A 218 -15.60 -23.93 0.33
CA GLU A 218 -16.08 -22.91 1.27
C GLU A 218 -15.30 -21.60 1.06
N VAL A 219 -13.98 -21.65 1.29
CA VAL A 219 -13.08 -20.50 1.20
C VAL A 219 -12.82 -20.14 -0.26
N GLY A 220 -12.53 -21.11 -1.14
CA GLY A 220 -12.24 -20.85 -2.56
C GLY A 220 -13.39 -20.18 -3.31
N ALA A 221 -14.59 -20.72 -3.12
CA ALA A 221 -15.83 -20.16 -3.67
C ALA A 221 -16.09 -18.74 -3.17
N PHE A 222 -15.88 -18.50 -1.86
CA PHE A 222 -16.00 -17.17 -1.26
C PHE A 222 -14.99 -16.17 -1.86
N LEU A 223 -13.71 -16.55 -1.91
CA LEU A 223 -12.63 -15.68 -2.41
C LEU A 223 -12.81 -15.30 -3.88
N THR A 224 -13.28 -16.24 -4.71
CA THR A 224 -13.57 -16.00 -6.14
C THR A 224 -14.59 -14.88 -6.33
N LYS A 225 -15.59 -14.78 -5.44
CA LYS A 225 -16.62 -13.74 -5.50
C LYS A 225 -16.16 -12.42 -4.86
N VAL A 226 -15.31 -12.50 -3.84
CA VAL A 226 -14.80 -11.33 -3.13
C VAL A 226 -13.83 -10.50 -3.98
N GLN A 227 -13.04 -11.15 -4.83
CA GLN A 227 -12.05 -10.49 -5.69
C GLN A 227 -12.62 -9.38 -6.61
N PRO A 228 -13.66 -9.64 -7.44
CA PRO A 228 -14.25 -8.58 -8.26
C PRO A 228 -14.87 -7.46 -7.39
N LEU A 229 -15.46 -7.81 -6.25
CA LEU A 229 -16.05 -6.84 -5.33
C LEU A 229 -15.01 -5.84 -4.80
N TYR A 230 -13.84 -6.29 -4.37
CA TYR A 230 -12.77 -5.37 -3.93
C TYR A 230 -12.22 -4.49 -5.07
N THR A 231 -12.20 -5.01 -6.29
CA THR A 231 -11.82 -4.22 -7.48
C THR A 231 -12.82 -3.07 -7.71
N HIS A 232 -14.12 -3.35 -7.57
CA HIS A 232 -15.17 -2.35 -7.66
C HIS A 232 -15.19 -1.39 -6.46
N LEU A 233 -14.95 -1.86 -5.24
CA LEU A 233 -14.82 -1.02 -4.05
C LEU A 233 -13.67 -0.01 -4.21
N ALA A 234 -12.49 -0.45 -4.66
CA ALA A 234 -11.34 0.42 -4.90
C ALA A 234 -11.62 1.45 -6.02
N LYS A 235 -12.33 1.03 -7.08
CA LYS A 235 -12.74 1.90 -8.17
C LYS A 235 -13.74 2.97 -7.69
N TYR A 236 -14.73 2.56 -6.91
CA TYR A 236 -15.72 3.45 -6.31
C TYR A 236 -15.04 4.47 -5.38
N ALA A 237 -14.15 4.03 -4.50
CA ALA A 237 -13.43 4.94 -3.62
C ALA A 237 -12.62 5.97 -4.42
N SER A 238 -11.93 5.55 -5.46
CA SER A 238 -11.17 6.45 -6.35
C SER A 238 -12.07 7.44 -7.10
N SER A 239 -13.24 6.99 -7.58
CA SER A 239 -14.17 7.85 -8.34
C SER A 239 -14.85 8.89 -7.44
N VAL A 240 -15.24 8.49 -6.22
CA VAL A 240 -15.78 9.41 -5.20
C VAL A 240 -14.70 10.40 -4.77
N GLN A 241 -13.46 9.95 -4.58
CA GLN A 241 -12.34 10.83 -4.24
C GLN A 241 -12.07 11.89 -5.30
N ALA A 242 -12.16 11.52 -6.58
CA ALA A 242 -11.93 12.45 -7.69
C ALA A 242 -13.10 13.40 -7.95
N SER A 243 -14.34 12.93 -7.80
CA SER A 243 -15.55 13.70 -8.17
C SER A 243 -16.24 14.37 -6.98
N GLY A 244 -15.93 13.94 -5.75
CA GLY A 244 -16.66 14.30 -4.53
C GLY A 244 -18.09 13.76 -4.48
N LYS A 245 -18.49 12.88 -5.42
CA LYS A 245 -19.88 12.43 -5.57
C LYS A 245 -19.97 10.91 -5.70
N SER A 246 -20.92 10.34 -4.97
CA SER A 246 -21.29 8.93 -5.05
C SER A 246 -22.14 8.65 -6.30
N ASN A 247 -21.91 7.51 -6.94
CA ASN A 247 -22.67 7.08 -8.13
C ASN A 247 -23.61 5.92 -7.77
N ALA A 248 -24.92 6.14 -7.93
CA ALA A 248 -25.95 5.14 -7.61
C ALA A 248 -25.81 3.83 -8.42
N LYS A 249 -25.31 3.91 -9.66
CA LYS A 249 -25.07 2.71 -10.48
C LYS A 249 -23.94 1.85 -9.91
N ASP A 250 -22.88 2.48 -9.44
CA ASP A 250 -21.74 1.79 -8.84
C ASP A 250 -22.12 1.20 -7.48
N ILE A 251 -22.90 1.94 -6.67
CA ILE A 251 -23.48 1.43 -5.42
C ILE A 251 -24.32 0.18 -5.71
N GLY A 252 -25.28 0.24 -6.64
CA GLY A 252 -26.15 -0.90 -6.97
C GLY A 252 -25.38 -2.14 -7.48
N ALA A 253 -24.28 -1.94 -8.21
CA ALA A 253 -23.40 -3.03 -8.63
C ALA A 253 -22.71 -3.70 -7.43
N ILE A 254 -22.13 -2.90 -6.53
CA ILE A 254 -21.49 -3.36 -5.28
C ILE A 254 -22.49 -4.10 -4.39
N GLU A 255 -23.73 -3.59 -4.27
CA GLU A 255 -24.78 -4.25 -3.49
C GLU A 255 -25.16 -5.63 -4.06
N LYS A 256 -25.26 -5.73 -5.39
CA LYS A 256 -25.59 -6.99 -6.06
C LYS A 256 -24.50 -8.04 -5.84
N GLU A 257 -23.23 -7.64 -5.96
CA GLU A 257 -22.08 -8.51 -5.68
C GLU A 257 -22.06 -8.94 -4.21
N TRP A 258 -22.28 -8.01 -3.29
CA TRP A 258 -22.37 -8.33 -1.86
C TRP A 258 -23.47 -9.34 -1.56
N LYS A 259 -24.66 -9.21 -2.18
CA LYS A 259 -25.76 -10.16 -1.99
C LYS A 259 -25.43 -11.59 -2.41
N ALA A 260 -24.53 -11.76 -3.39
CA ALA A 260 -24.07 -13.08 -3.82
C ALA A 260 -23.09 -13.75 -2.83
N ILE A 261 -22.57 -12.99 -1.87
CA ILE A 261 -21.55 -13.41 -0.90
C ILE A 261 -22.12 -13.46 0.52
N GLU A 262 -23.12 -12.62 0.82
CA GLU A 262 -23.64 -12.38 2.17
C GLU A 262 -23.99 -13.67 2.93
N LYS A 263 -24.67 -14.61 2.28
CA LYS A 263 -25.06 -15.87 2.92
C LYS A 263 -23.86 -16.77 3.23
N GLU A 264 -22.96 -16.94 2.27
CA GLU A 264 -21.77 -17.77 2.39
C GLU A 264 -20.81 -17.22 3.44
N GLY A 265 -20.58 -15.91 3.44
CA GLY A 265 -19.70 -15.26 4.41
C GLY A 265 -20.27 -15.24 5.84
N LYS A 266 -21.60 -15.15 6.02
CA LYS A 266 -22.24 -15.24 7.36
C LYS A 266 -22.04 -16.60 8.03
N SER A 267 -22.02 -17.67 7.23
CA SER A 267 -21.86 -19.04 7.72
C SER A 267 -20.39 -19.49 7.77
N MET A 268 -19.45 -18.63 7.38
CA MET A 268 -18.03 -18.93 7.30
C MET A 268 -17.47 -19.35 8.66
N LYS A 269 -16.87 -20.54 8.71
CA LYS A 269 -16.25 -21.08 9.94
C LYS A 269 -14.80 -20.66 10.09
N GLN A 270 -14.08 -20.53 8.98
CA GLN A 270 -12.66 -20.21 8.99
C GLN A 270 -12.47 -18.74 9.41
N GLU A 271 -11.65 -18.51 10.45
CA GLU A 271 -11.57 -17.20 11.11
C GLU A 271 -11.05 -16.07 10.21
N GLU A 272 -10.05 -16.34 9.38
CA GLU A 272 -9.46 -15.31 8.49
C GLU A 272 -10.44 -14.91 7.38
N ALA A 273 -11.16 -15.86 6.79
CA ALA A 273 -12.20 -15.65 5.80
C ALA A 273 -13.41 -14.93 6.42
N LYS A 274 -13.75 -15.26 7.68
CA LYS A 274 -14.77 -14.53 8.44
C LYS A 274 -14.35 -13.09 8.72
N LYS A 275 -13.07 -12.86 9.03
CA LYS A 275 -12.50 -11.51 9.19
C LYS A 275 -12.56 -10.71 7.88
N LEU A 276 -12.18 -11.33 6.77
CA LEU A 276 -12.33 -10.74 5.43
C LEU A 276 -13.80 -10.39 5.13
N TYR A 277 -14.74 -11.29 5.44
CA TYR A 277 -16.17 -11.01 5.32
C TYR A 277 -16.59 -9.79 6.15
N MET A 278 -16.10 -9.64 7.38
CA MET A 278 -16.41 -8.48 8.22
C MET A 278 -15.90 -7.17 7.61
N TYR A 279 -14.65 -7.13 7.14
CA TYR A 279 -14.12 -5.94 6.44
C TYR A 279 -14.94 -5.63 5.18
N THR A 280 -15.26 -6.65 4.39
CA THR A 280 -16.07 -6.50 3.17
C THR A 280 -17.46 -5.93 3.51
N SER A 281 -18.10 -6.44 4.56
CA SER A 281 -19.41 -5.96 5.03
C SER A 281 -19.35 -4.49 5.43
N VAL A 282 -18.31 -4.07 6.15
CA VAL A 282 -18.14 -2.68 6.59
C VAL A 282 -17.88 -1.76 5.40
N ALA A 283 -17.04 -2.18 4.44
CA ALA A 283 -16.79 -1.43 3.22
C ALA A 283 -18.08 -1.23 2.42
N VAL A 284 -18.83 -2.31 2.18
CA VAL A 284 -20.11 -2.26 1.47
C VAL A 284 -21.12 -1.37 2.21
N GLN A 285 -21.22 -1.47 3.53
CA GLN A 285 -22.13 -0.59 4.29
C GLN A 285 -21.74 0.88 4.15
N THR A 286 -20.44 1.19 4.19
CA THR A 286 -19.94 2.56 4.00
C THR A 286 -20.27 3.10 2.61
N VAL A 287 -20.22 2.24 1.58
CA VAL A 287 -20.66 2.59 0.21
C VAL A 287 -22.16 2.85 0.16
N LYS A 288 -22.98 2.01 0.80
CA LYS A 288 -24.44 2.15 0.84
C LYS A 288 -24.91 3.41 1.52
N ASP A 289 -24.22 3.82 2.58
CA ASP A 289 -24.50 5.08 3.27
C ASP A 289 -24.31 6.29 2.32
N GLY A 290 -23.61 6.10 1.19
CA GLY A 290 -23.52 7.05 0.09
C GLY A 290 -22.76 8.33 0.43
N LYS A 291 -22.12 8.37 1.61
CA LYS A 291 -21.41 9.54 2.11
C LYS A 291 -20.09 9.72 1.37
N GLY A 292 -20.02 10.79 0.58
CA GLY A 292 -18.81 11.21 -0.14
C GLY A 292 -17.94 12.19 0.64
N ASP A 293 -18.19 12.39 1.94
CA ASP A 293 -17.35 13.25 2.77
C ASP A 293 -15.98 12.62 3.05
N LYS A 294 -15.03 13.47 3.43
CA LYS A 294 -13.62 13.08 3.61
C LYS A 294 -13.43 12.01 4.68
N GLU A 295 -14.24 12.02 5.74
CA GLU A 295 -14.12 11.07 6.84
C GLU A 295 -14.65 9.70 6.43
N SER A 296 -15.85 9.66 5.83
CA SER A 296 -16.43 8.43 5.29
C SER A 296 -15.54 7.80 4.22
N LEU A 297 -14.96 8.60 3.32
CA LEU A 297 -14.02 8.12 2.32
C LEU A 297 -12.72 7.60 2.94
N ALA A 298 -12.19 8.26 3.98
CA ALA A 298 -11.01 7.77 4.70
C ALA A 298 -11.28 6.42 5.37
N LYS A 299 -12.42 6.26 6.04
CA LYS A 299 -12.84 4.98 6.64
C LYS A 299 -13.01 3.90 5.58
N LEU A 300 -13.65 4.22 4.45
CA LEU A 300 -13.80 3.29 3.33
C LEU A 300 -12.43 2.82 2.80
N ASN A 301 -11.52 3.75 2.53
CA ASN A 301 -10.17 3.43 2.06
C ASN A 301 -9.41 2.56 3.07
N GLN A 302 -9.51 2.85 4.38
CA GLN A 302 -8.86 2.05 5.43
C GLN A 302 -9.38 0.61 5.40
N VAL A 303 -10.70 0.43 5.40
CA VAL A 303 -11.33 -0.90 5.44
C VAL A 303 -11.06 -1.68 4.15
N ILE A 304 -10.98 -0.99 3.00
CA ILE A 304 -10.56 -1.61 1.73
C ILE A 304 -9.12 -2.14 1.84
N ILE A 305 -8.18 -1.33 2.34
CA ILE A 305 -6.79 -1.74 2.52
C ILE A 305 -6.69 -2.94 3.48
N ASP A 306 -7.34 -2.86 4.64
CA ASP A 306 -7.32 -3.92 5.65
C ASP A 306 -7.94 -5.21 5.10
N GLY A 307 -9.00 -5.08 4.31
CA GLY A 307 -9.64 -6.18 3.59
C GLY A 307 -8.73 -6.86 2.57
N ILE A 308 -8.05 -6.08 1.73
CA ILE A 308 -7.10 -6.61 0.74
C ILE A 308 -5.91 -7.30 1.42
N LEU A 309 -5.40 -6.76 2.54
CA LEU A 309 -4.38 -7.41 3.34
C LEU A 309 -4.88 -8.73 3.95
N SER A 310 -6.13 -8.76 4.43
CA SER A 310 -6.76 -9.98 4.92
C SER A 310 -6.91 -11.02 3.80
N TYR A 311 -7.30 -10.61 2.59
CA TYR A 311 -7.36 -11.48 1.42
C TYR A 311 -5.97 -12.03 1.06
N GLU A 312 -4.95 -11.16 0.96
CA GLU A 312 -3.56 -11.57 0.67
C GLU A 312 -3.06 -12.59 1.69
N LYS A 313 -3.37 -12.39 2.98
CA LYS A 313 -2.99 -13.32 4.04
C LYS A 313 -3.60 -14.70 3.82
N ILE A 314 -4.89 -14.80 3.52
CA ILE A 314 -5.58 -16.08 3.29
C ILE A 314 -4.95 -16.83 2.11
N VAL A 315 -4.71 -16.14 1.00
CA VAL A 315 -4.20 -16.78 -0.23
C VAL A 315 -2.67 -17.01 -0.21
N SER A 316 -1.96 -16.39 0.74
CA SER A 316 -0.52 -16.59 0.95
C SER A 316 -0.21 -17.65 2.01
N GLN A 317 -1.10 -17.86 2.98
CA GLN A 317 -0.93 -18.85 4.04
C GLN A 317 -1.61 -20.15 3.62
N LYS A 318 -0.86 -21.25 3.59
CA LYS A 318 -1.48 -22.57 3.44
C LYS A 318 -2.38 -22.81 4.64
N VAL A 319 -3.67 -23.03 4.38
CA VAL A 319 -4.60 -23.53 5.40
C VAL A 319 -4.06 -24.91 5.83
N LYS A 320 -3.65 -25.02 7.10
CA LYS A 320 -3.18 -26.27 7.71
C LYS A 320 -4.35 -27.15 8.10
#